data_AF-A0A949M702-F1
#
_entry.id   AF-A0A949M702-F1
#
_cell.length_a   1.000
_cell.length_b   1.000
_cell.length_c   1.000
_cell.angle_alpha   90.00
_cell.angle_beta   90.00
_cell.angle_gamma   90.00
#
_symmetry.space_group_name_H-M   'P 1'
#
loop_
_entity.id
_entity.type
_entity.pdbx_description
1 polymer ?
#
loop_
_entity_poly.entity_id
_entity_poly.type
_entity_poly.pdbx_seq_one_letter_code
_entity_poly.pdbx_strand_id
1 'polypeptide(L)'
;MRKLPMPTRSSTHSPLAPLAHSRSVKARRRSVWAQTLALSCLAASTWAFEPLAHKAFAQEAAPAYRTKNVDASLCNNAKFKEKTDKLKPESFDIAGIEAYYQNCIFARLAQPNPELMNRARTEILDDIDVMERRVKQNPEMLNEYNRMLLRQIKELLSKDNEGKTYHPSARVVAAVIAGRINRTPGGTNAGGQGDPVATKLLLDLLDPKEAENDGMIATALSYLPRHWIYPGLDAAGLEKAQSQFLTNLQAFLVSQKPAARGKKEDEYLKELMIENLTLIGLGKGEAAKQANSMLAGIIVPVLKEPKKHSEWLAEKSMWSFGQVKLADLKPEDIVAIQKGSLEFVKESLDVWTKRCDQTQAASPGGFGGMAGGGGPPGLSGGGGPPGLSGGGAAGPGSEGESGPGGGGPPGPPGFGSGNQQPKNAFADQPKEVKNARRYLHQRLERIHYGLTGTGRKSSTAVPPTDAKGLMAMLDDAGKSKLTDVIKKVESLQDELNKETLTSIDGVRVATRRPVFDIKQAITAIIGDDGSKKDAPPDSGKDPLDDGFGGAGGNE
;
A
#
# COMPACT_ATOMS: atom_id res chain seq x y z
N MET A 1 19.85 41.32 -67.71
CA MET A 1 19.46 42.61 -67.10
C MET A 1 19.77 42.52 -65.59
N ARG A 2 20.93 42.97 -65.15
CA ARG A 2 21.28 44.30 -64.56
C ARG A 2 20.67 44.60 -63.17
N LYS A 3 21.58 44.51 -62.17
CA LYS A 3 21.85 45.42 -61.03
C LYS A 3 20.82 45.64 -59.89
N LEU A 4 21.29 45.30 -58.68
CA LEU A 4 21.19 45.99 -57.37
C LEU A 4 20.79 47.49 -57.41
N PRO A 5 20.13 48.07 -56.37
CA PRO A 5 20.84 48.36 -55.10
C PRO A 5 20.01 48.44 -53.78
N MET A 6 20.72 48.44 -52.65
CA MET A 6 20.28 49.09 -51.38
C MET A 6 20.43 50.62 -51.48
N PRO A 7 19.77 51.40 -50.59
CA PRO A 7 20.57 52.31 -49.77
C PRO A 7 20.15 52.50 -48.30
N THR A 8 21.09 53.16 -47.63
CA THR A 8 21.38 53.59 -46.25
C THR A 8 20.49 54.65 -45.55
N ARG A 9 20.45 54.54 -44.20
CA ARG A 9 20.59 55.54 -43.10
C ARG A 9 20.66 57.07 -43.38
N SER A 10 19.98 57.88 -42.54
CA SER A 10 20.51 58.97 -41.65
C SER A 10 19.36 59.92 -41.19
N SER A 11 19.05 60.03 -39.89
CA SER A 11 19.54 60.93 -38.82
C SER A 11 19.00 62.37 -38.84
N THR A 12 18.36 62.80 -37.75
CA THR A 12 18.40 64.19 -37.28
C THR A 12 18.35 64.27 -35.74
N HIS A 13 19.42 64.84 -35.21
CA HIS A 13 19.53 65.78 -34.08
C HIS A 13 19.09 65.41 -32.64
N SER A 14 20.10 65.27 -31.76
CA SER A 14 20.09 65.87 -30.41
C SER A 14 20.59 67.32 -30.48
N PRO A 15 20.33 68.18 -29.47
CA PRO A 15 21.34 68.33 -28.41
C PRO A 15 20.87 68.77 -27.00
N LEU A 16 21.73 68.46 -26.02
CA LEU A 16 22.12 69.22 -24.80
C LEU A 16 21.22 69.30 -23.54
N ALA A 17 21.87 68.86 -22.45
CA ALA A 17 21.56 68.93 -21.00
C ALA A 17 21.79 70.36 -20.43
N PRO A 18 21.96 70.62 -19.10
CA PRO A 18 21.75 69.83 -17.87
C PRO A 18 21.00 70.63 -16.75
N LEU A 19 20.66 70.01 -15.61
CA LEU A 19 20.72 70.68 -14.30
C LEU A 19 20.81 69.64 -13.19
N ALA A 20 21.93 69.70 -12.48
CA ALA A 20 22.25 68.92 -11.31
C ALA A 20 21.80 69.65 -10.03
N HIS A 21 21.49 68.84 -9.01
CA HIS A 21 21.65 69.13 -7.57
C HIS A 21 20.73 70.17 -6.90
N SER A 22 19.81 69.67 -6.06
CA SER A 22 19.56 70.25 -4.74
C SER A 22 18.77 69.28 -3.83
N ARG A 23 19.44 68.85 -2.75
CA ARG A 23 18.88 68.46 -1.43
C ARG A 23 18.08 67.16 -1.38
N SER A 24 18.68 66.00 -1.08
CA SER A 24 19.32 65.63 0.21
C SER A 24 18.59 66.24 1.43
N VAL A 25 17.99 65.36 2.26
CA VAL A 25 17.70 65.50 3.71
C VAL A 25 16.43 64.73 4.14
N LYS A 26 15.42 64.55 3.28
CA LYS A 26 14.16 63.87 3.70
C LYS A 26 14.20 62.33 3.75
N ALA A 27 15.02 61.68 2.94
CA ALA A 27 15.08 60.21 2.91
C ALA A 27 15.87 59.59 4.07
N ARG A 28 16.88 60.31 4.63
CA ARG A 28 17.68 59.80 5.76
C ARG A 28 17.02 59.98 7.13
N ARG A 29 16.06 60.89 7.30
CA ARG A 29 15.36 61.07 8.59
C ARG A 29 14.29 60.01 8.87
N ARG A 30 13.75 59.33 7.85
CA ARG A 30 12.76 58.26 8.03
C ARG A 30 13.38 56.91 8.41
N SER A 31 14.62 56.63 8.03
CA SER A 31 15.28 55.37 8.40
C SER A 31 15.84 55.38 9.83
N VAL A 32 16.22 56.56 10.36
CA VAL A 32 16.72 56.68 11.74
C VAL A 32 15.58 56.58 12.75
N TRP A 33 14.43 57.22 12.51
CA TRP A 33 13.26 57.10 13.42
C TRP A 33 12.70 55.67 13.50
N ALA A 34 12.70 54.92 12.40
CA ALA A 34 12.25 53.53 12.41
C ALA A 34 13.24 52.59 13.14
N GLN A 35 14.54 52.87 13.07
CA GLN A 35 15.55 52.10 13.78
C GLN A 35 15.62 52.43 15.27
N THR A 36 15.39 53.69 15.67
CA THR A 36 15.32 54.06 17.09
C THR A 36 14.06 53.50 17.75
N LEU A 37 12.90 53.46 17.06
CA LEU A 37 11.68 52.85 17.61
C LEU A 37 11.81 51.33 17.79
N ALA A 38 12.46 50.65 16.84
CA ALA A 38 12.71 49.21 16.92
C ALA A 38 13.68 48.84 18.05
N LEU A 39 14.73 49.65 18.28
CA LEU A 39 15.65 49.45 19.41
C LEU A 39 15.04 49.81 20.77
N SER A 40 14.15 50.81 20.86
CA SER A 40 13.44 51.09 22.11
C SER A 40 12.42 50.01 22.48
N CYS A 41 11.80 49.34 21.50
CA CYS A 41 10.90 48.20 21.77
C CYS A 41 11.67 46.93 22.18
N LEU A 42 12.91 46.74 21.70
CA LEU A 42 13.77 45.61 22.08
C LEU A 42 14.51 45.83 23.42
N ALA A 43 14.79 47.08 23.81
CA ALA A 43 15.36 47.39 25.12
C ALA A 43 14.30 47.44 26.23
N ALA A 44 13.06 47.84 25.92
CA ALA A 44 11.96 47.82 26.88
C ALA A 44 11.39 46.40 27.14
N SER A 45 11.55 45.46 26.21
CA SER A 45 11.15 44.06 26.41
C SER A 45 12.16 43.23 27.21
N THR A 46 13.40 43.71 27.36
CA THR A 46 14.48 42.98 28.05
C THR A 46 14.67 43.40 29.51
N TRP A 47 14.05 44.49 29.98
CA TRP A 47 14.23 44.98 31.37
C TRP A 47 12.95 45.05 32.21
N ALA A 48 11.79 44.67 31.65
CA ALA A 48 10.50 44.69 32.37
C ALA A 48 9.83 43.31 32.54
N PHE A 49 10.48 42.21 32.10
CA PHE A 49 9.89 40.86 32.17
C PHE A 49 10.71 39.82 32.96
N GLU A 50 11.76 40.22 33.68
CA GLU A 50 12.64 39.25 34.36
C GLU A 50 12.34 38.92 35.85
N PRO A 51 11.32 39.49 36.55
CA PRO A 51 10.84 38.84 37.77
C PRO A 51 9.40 38.29 37.69
N LEU A 52 8.68 38.44 36.57
CA LEU A 52 7.34 37.86 36.42
C LEU A 52 7.30 36.55 35.59
N ALA A 53 8.36 36.24 34.83
CA ALA A 53 8.45 34.99 34.07
C ALA A 53 8.84 33.76 34.93
N HIS A 54 9.36 33.94 36.14
CA HIS A 54 9.72 32.83 37.03
C HIS A 54 8.59 32.32 37.94
N LYS A 55 7.38 32.91 37.85
CA LYS A 55 6.16 32.38 38.51
C LYS A 55 5.11 31.81 37.55
N ALA A 56 5.40 31.76 36.25
CA ALA A 56 4.53 31.16 35.23
C ALA A 56 5.06 29.81 34.70
N PHE A 57 6.10 29.24 35.31
CA PHE A 57 6.50 27.85 35.03
C PHE A 57 5.65 26.87 35.82
N ALA A 58 5.12 25.89 35.10
CA ALA A 58 4.27 24.78 35.52
C ALA A 58 2.76 25.04 35.63
N GLN A 59 2.16 25.62 34.58
CA GLN A 59 0.93 25.02 34.08
C GLN A 59 1.35 24.10 32.94
N GLU A 60 1.57 22.82 33.22
CA GLU A 60 1.66 21.80 32.17
C GLU A 60 0.43 21.97 31.29
N ALA A 61 0.62 22.36 30.03
CA ALA A 61 -0.47 22.38 29.07
C ALA A 61 -1.12 20.98 29.12
N ALA A 62 -2.42 20.93 29.37
CA ALA A 62 -3.14 19.67 29.47
C ALA A 62 -2.77 18.81 28.24
N PRO A 63 -2.39 17.53 28.44
CA PRO A 63 -1.86 16.73 27.34
C PRO A 63 -2.87 16.72 26.19
N ALA A 64 -2.43 16.89 24.95
CA ALA A 64 -3.36 16.96 23.80
C ALA A 64 -4.15 15.65 23.59
N TYR A 65 -3.63 14.55 24.12
CA TYR A 65 -4.20 13.21 24.02
C TYR A 65 -4.42 12.59 25.39
N ARG A 66 -5.29 11.59 25.45
CA ARG A 66 -5.41 10.71 26.61
C ARG A 66 -4.12 9.91 26.75
N THR A 67 -3.63 9.77 27.97
CA THR A 67 -2.44 8.99 28.33
C THR A 67 -2.76 8.11 29.54
N LYS A 68 -2.04 6.99 29.70
CA LYS A 68 -2.10 6.13 30.89
C LYS A 68 -0.70 5.95 31.45
N ASN A 69 -0.52 6.18 32.75
CA ASN A 69 0.79 6.07 33.38
C ASN A 69 1.29 4.62 33.33
N VAL A 70 2.57 4.45 33.02
CA VAL A 70 3.24 3.14 33.02
C VAL A 70 3.86 2.92 34.39
N ASP A 71 3.27 2.02 35.18
CA ASP A 71 3.84 1.61 36.46
C ASP A 71 4.90 0.51 36.23
N ALA A 72 6.17 0.84 36.46
CA ALA A 72 7.28 -0.09 36.29
C ALA A 72 7.18 -1.34 37.21
N SER A 73 6.50 -1.23 38.36
CA SER A 73 6.26 -2.37 39.26
C SER A 73 5.26 -3.37 38.69
N LEU A 74 4.38 -2.92 37.78
CA LEU A 74 3.39 -3.74 37.08
C LEU A 74 3.86 -4.13 35.66
N CYS A 75 4.92 -3.49 35.16
CA CYS A 75 5.48 -3.65 33.82
C CYS A 75 6.89 -4.27 33.77
N ASN A 76 7.12 -5.35 34.52
CA ASN A 76 8.42 -6.02 34.60
C ASN A 76 8.41 -7.47 34.10
N ASN A 77 9.61 -8.05 34.01
CA ASN A 77 9.81 -9.42 33.52
C ASN A 77 9.10 -10.49 34.36
N ALA A 78 8.92 -10.27 35.67
CA ALA A 78 8.19 -11.21 36.51
C ALA A 78 6.70 -11.22 36.17
N LYS A 79 6.11 -10.03 35.97
CA LYS A 79 4.71 -9.88 35.55
C LYS A 79 4.45 -10.38 34.13
N PHE A 80 5.41 -10.17 33.23
CA PHE A 80 5.38 -10.79 31.90
C PHE A 80 5.30 -12.32 31.99
N LYS A 81 6.20 -12.95 32.77
CA LYS A 81 6.20 -14.40 32.97
C LYS A 81 4.89 -14.91 33.59
N GLU A 82 4.38 -14.21 34.62
CA GLU A 82 3.10 -14.52 35.24
C GLU A 82 1.96 -14.53 34.20
N LYS A 83 1.89 -13.51 33.34
CA LYS A 83 0.90 -13.46 32.25
C LYS A 83 1.10 -14.60 31.25
N THR A 84 2.32 -14.89 30.85
CA THR A 84 2.62 -15.98 29.90
C THR A 84 2.22 -17.35 30.45
N ASP A 85 2.42 -17.58 31.75
CA ASP A 85 1.93 -18.79 32.41
C ASP A 85 0.41 -18.84 32.43
N LYS A 86 -0.27 -17.71 32.69
CA LYS A 86 -1.73 -17.61 32.66
C LYS A 86 -2.37 -17.76 31.27
N LEU A 87 -1.58 -17.74 30.19
CA LEU A 87 -2.08 -18.05 28.85
C LEU A 87 -2.12 -19.56 28.56
N LYS A 88 -1.53 -20.42 29.41
CA LYS A 88 -1.50 -21.87 29.21
C LYS A 88 -2.86 -22.50 29.56
N PRO A 89 -3.30 -23.56 28.86
CA PRO A 89 -4.62 -24.16 29.10
C PRO A 89 -4.87 -24.57 30.56
N GLU A 90 -3.86 -25.13 31.22
CA GLU A 90 -3.92 -25.63 32.59
C GLU A 90 -3.99 -24.54 33.67
N SER A 91 -3.58 -23.32 33.34
CA SER A 91 -3.49 -22.18 34.27
C SER A 91 -4.21 -20.96 33.72
N PHE A 92 -5.17 -21.16 32.81
CA PHE A 92 -5.85 -20.06 32.15
C PHE A 92 -6.60 -19.19 33.14
N ASP A 93 -6.20 -17.92 33.21
CA ASP A 93 -6.80 -16.92 34.11
C ASP A 93 -6.96 -15.60 33.35
N ILE A 94 -8.16 -15.39 32.80
CA ILE A 94 -8.48 -14.19 32.03
C ILE A 94 -8.39 -12.91 32.87
N ALA A 95 -8.70 -12.97 34.16
CA ALA A 95 -8.65 -11.79 35.04
C ALA A 95 -7.20 -11.37 35.30
N GLY A 96 -6.32 -12.33 35.52
CA GLY A 96 -4.88 -12.08 35.67
C GLY A 96 -4.22 -11.56 34.40
N ILE A 97 -4.60 -12.10 33.23
CA ILE A 97 -4.15 -11.57 31.93
C ILE A 97 -4.66 -10.14 31.74
N GLU A 98 -5.95 -9.91 32.00
CA GLU A 98 -6.58 -8.59 31.85
C GLU A 98 -5.89 -7.54 32.71
N ALA A 99 -5.59 -7.85 33.98
CA ALA A 99 -4.90 -6.94 34.87
C ALA A 99 -3.54 -6.50 34.32
N TYR A 100 -2.77 -7.43 33.74
CA TYR A 100 -1.51 -7.09 33.08
C TYR A 100 -1.72 -6.25 31.81
N TYR A 101 -2.76 -6.56 31.03
CA TYR A 101 -3.10 -5.79 29.82
C TYR A 101 -3.46 -4.35 30.16
N GLN A 102 -4.39 -4.15 31.11
CA GLN A 102 -4.85 -2.83 31.54
C GLN A 102 -3.71 -1.98 32.10
N ASN A 103 -2.94 -2.55 33.02
CA ASN A 103 -1.93 -1.80 33.77
C ASN A 103 -0.62 -1.62 33.00
N CYS A 104 -0.30 -2.52 32.07
CA CYS A 104 0.97 -2.50 31.38
C CYS A 104 0.88 -2.29 29.87
N ILE A 105 0.25 -3.23 29.15
CA ILE A 105 0.20 -3.20 27.68
C ILE A 105 -0.50 -1.92 27.19
N PHE A 106 -1.66 -1.63 27.75
CA PHE A 106 -2.49 -0.49 27.38
C PHE A 106 -1.87 0.83 27.83
N ALA A 107 -1.20 0.82 28.98
CA ALA A 107 -0.40 1.95 29.42
C ALA A 107 0.72 2.27 28.41
N ARG A 108 1.50 1.26 28.00
CA ARG A 108 2.58 1.42 26.99
C ARG A 108 2.05 1.88 25.63
N LEU A 109 0.90 1.38 25.19
CA LEU A 109 0.26 1.82 23.94
C LEU A 109 -0.21 3.28 24.00
N ALA A 110 -0.69 3.74 25.16
CA ALA A 110 -1.18 5.10 25.35
C ALA A 110 -0.07 6.15 25.53
N GLN A 111 1.20 5.74 25.57
CA GLN A 111 2.33 6.67 25.64
C GLN A 111 2.73 7.16 24.24
N PRO A 112 3.13 8.43 24.08
CA PRO A 112 3.73 8.93 22.85
C PRO A 112 5.20 8.47 22.70
N ASN A 113 5.46 7.17 22.89
CA ASN A 113 6.78 6.56 22.80
C ASN A 113 6.75 5.37 21.82
N PRO A 114 7.34 5.50 20.61
CA PRO A 114 7.30 4.45 19.60
C PRO A 114 7.89 3.10 20.04
N GLU A 115 8.93 3.10 20.88
CA GLU A 115 9.55 1.86 21.34
C GLU A 115 8.63 1.09 22.29
N LEU A 116 8.03 1.77 23.26
CA LEU A 116 7.08 1.17 24.19
C LEU A 116 5.83 0.67 23.47
N MET A 117 5.31 1.45 22.53
CA MET A 117 4.19 1.06 21.69
C MET A 117 4.50 -0.18 20.86
N ASN A 118 5.67 -0.23 20.22
CA ASN A 118 6.07 -1.39 19.40
C ASN A 118 6.27 -2.64 20.25
N ARG A 119 6.86 -2.52 21.45
CA ARG A 119 6.96 -3.66 22.39
C ARG A 119 5.59 -4.20 22.78
N ALA A 120 4.66 -3.30 23.14
CA ALA A 120 3.29 -3.69 23.48
C ALA A 120 2.57 -4.34 22.28
N ARG A 121 2.73 -3.77 21.07
CA ARG A 121 2.18 -4.34 19.84
C ARG A 121 2.70 -5.76 19.59
N THR A 122 4.02 -5.97 19.65
CA THR A 122 4.62 -7.30 19.44
C THR A 122 4.09 -8.30 20.45
N GLU A 123 4.04 -7.93 21.73
CA GLU A 123 3.54 -8.80 22.80
C GLU A 123 2.07 -9.21 22.59
N ILE A 124 1.20 -8.28 22.18
CA ILE A 124 -0.20 -8.60 21.86
C ILE A 124 -0.30 -9.58 20.67
N LEU A 125 0.50 -9.36 19.62
CA LEU A 125 0.47 -10.22 18.43
C LEU A 125 1.00 -11.63 18.75
N ASP A 126 2.06 -11.74 19.55
CA ASP A 126 2.58 -13.01 20.03
C ASP A 126 1.53 -13.77 20.87
N ASP A 127 0.84 -13.06 21.76
CA ASP A 127 -0.23 -13.64 22.58
C ASP A 127 -1.42 -14.09 21.70
N ILE A 128 -1.83 -13.32 20.69
CA ILE A 128 -2.85 -13.74 19.71
C ILE A 128 -2.42 -15.05 19.04
N ASP A 129 -1.19 -15.14 18.55
CA ASP A 129 -0.70 -16.35 17.87
C ASP A 129 -0.64 -17.55 18.84
N VAL A 130 -0.28 -17.34 20.10
CA VAL A 130 -0.33 -18.37 21.14
C VAL A 130 -1.77 -18.87 21.36
N MET A 131 -2.73 -17.97 21.47
CA MET A 131 -4.14 -18.31 21.69
C MET A 131 -4.74 -19.02 20.48
N GLU A 132 -4.42 -18.57 19.26
CA GLU A 132 -4.83 -19.22 18.02
C GLU A 132 -4.27 -20.64 17.90
N ARG A 133 -3.02 -20.89 18.32
CA ARG A 133 -2.45 -22.25 18.34
C ARG A 133 -3.13 -23.16 19.36
N ARG A 134 -3.55 -22.60 20.49
CA ARG A 134 -4.16 -23.33 21.62
C ARG A 134 -5.67 -23.54 21.48
N VAL A 135 -6.32 -22.91 20.49
CA VAL A 135 -7.76 -23.03 20.26
C VAL A 135 -8.23 -24.48 20.10
N LYS A 136 -7.39 -25.36 19.54
CA LYS A 136 -7.72 -26.79 19.38
C LYS A 136 -7.81 -27.54 20.70
N GLN A 137 -7.10 -27.07 21.72
CA GLN A 137 -7.07 -27.65 23.06
C GLN A 137 -8.19 -27.08 23.93
N ASN A 138 -8.45 -25.78 23.80
CA ASN A 138 -9.54 -25.12 24.51
C ASN A 138 -10.09 -23.93 23.67
N PRO A 139 -11.22 -24.11 22.97
CA PRO A 139 -11.84 -23.06 22.16
C PRO A 139 -12.36 -21.87 22.98
N GLU A 140 -12.77 -22.09 24.23
CA GLU A 140 -13.33 -21.04 25.10
C GLU A 140 -12.28 -20.00 25.48
N MET A 141 -11.03 -20.43 25.68
CA MET A 141 -9.89 -19.55 25.95
C MET A 141 -9.73 -18.45 24.90
N LEU A 142 -9.78 -18.81 23.60
CA LEU A 142 -9.66 -17.83 22.52
C LEU A 142 -10.82 -16.84 22.55
N ASN A 143 -12.04 -17.33 22.78
CA ASN A 143 -13.23 -16.48 22.84
C ASN A 143 -13.17 -15.49 24.02
N GLU A 144 -12.75 -15.92 25.20
CA GLU A 144 -12.60 -15.06 26.38
C GLU A 144 -11.47 -14.04 26.20
N TYR A 145 -10.31 -14.48 25.71
CA TYR A 145 -9.19 -13.61 25.41
C TYR A 145 -9.56 -12.54 24.38
N ASN A 146 -10.20 -12.92 23.28
CA ASN A 146 -10.65 -11.97 22.26
C ASN A 146 -11.67 -10.98 22.81
N ARG A 147 -12.64 -11.44 23.61
CA ARG A 147 -13.64 -10.56 24.24
C ARG A 147 -12.99 -9.54 25.16
N MET A 148 -12.01 -9.96 25.96
CA MET A 148 -11.22 -9.07 26.81
C MET A 148 -10.43 -8.07 25.95
N LEU A 149 -9.67 -8.56 24.98
CA LEU A 149 -8.82 -7.73 24.13
C LEU A 149 -9.63 -6.70 23.33
N LEU A 150 -10.76 -7.09 22.75
CA LEU A 150 -11.63 -6.18 21.98
C LEU A 150 -12.30 -5.13 22.86
N ARG A 151 -12.67 -5.46 24.10
CA ARG A 151 -13.15 -4.46 25.06
C ARG A 151 -12.08 -3.42 25.37
N GLN A 152 -10.84 -3.85 25.55
CA GLN A 152 -9.73 -2.96 25.80
C GLN A 152 -9.42 -2.10 24.55
N ILE A 153 -9.35 -2.71 23.36
CA ILE A 153 -9.16 -2.00 22.08
C ILE A 153 -10.24 -0.95 21.85
N LYS A 154 -11.50 -1.27 22.14
CA LYS A 154 -12.60 -0.31 22.05
C LYS A 154 -12.34 0.95 22.89
N GLU A 155 -11.73 0.81 24.07
CA GLU A 155 -11.34 1.95 24.90
C GLU A 155 -10.27 2.83 24.22
N LEU A 156 -9.26 2.21 23.60
CA LEU A 156 -8.22 2.96 22.85
C LEU A 156 -8.80 3.70 21.64
N LEU A 157 -9.79 3.11 20.98
CA LEU A 157 -10.46 3.72 19.84
C LEU A 157 -11.46 4.81 20.26
N SER A 158 -11.95 4.81 21.49
CA SER A 158 -13.00 5.74 21.93
C SER A 158 -12.48 7.14 22.27
N LYS A 159 -13.42 8.09 22.21
CA LYS A 159 -13.29 9.40 22.84
C LYS A 159 -13.71 9.30 24.31
N ASP A 160 -13.20 10.17 25.18
CA ASP A 160 -13.76 10.35 26.52
C ASP A 160 -14.94 11.34 26.49
N ASN A 161 -15.48 11.65 27.67
CA ASN A 161 -16.63 12.57 27.83
C ASN A 161 -16.32 14.00 27.37
N GLU A 162 -15.05 14.37 27.25
CA GLU A 162 -14.59 15.68 26.76
C GLU A 162 -14.25 15.65 25.26
N GLY A 163 -14.47 14.50 24.60
CA GLY A 163 -14.15 14.30 23.18
C GLY A 163 -12.68 14.01 22.91
N LYS A 164 -11.85 13.84 23.95
CA LYS A 164 -10.42 13.60 23.82
C LYS A 164 -10.13 12.16 23.38
N THR A 165 -9.16 12.01 22.50
CA THR A 165 -8.72 10.70 21.97
C THR A 165 -7.35 10.31 22.51
N TYR A 166 -7.02 9.02 22.45
CA TYR A 166 -5.62 8.58 22.54
C TYR A 166 -4.83 9.05 21.31
N HIS A 167 -3.50 9.03 21.41
CA HIS A 167 -2.62 9.42 20.30
C HIS A 167 -2.96 8.65 19.01
N PRO A 168 -2.97 9.28 17.82
CA PRO A 168 -3.36 8.62 16.57
C PRO A 168 -2.60 7.33 16.30
N SER A 169 -1.30 7.27 16.57
CA SER A 169 -0.52 6.04 16.41
C SER A 169 -1.03 4.89 17.28
N ALA A 170 -1.45 5.17 18.52
CA ALA A 170 -1.99 4.15 19.43
C ALA A 170 -3.32 3.62 18.91
N ARG A 171 -4.17 4.52 18.39
CA ARG A 171 -5.46 4.19 17.78
C ARG A 171 -5.29 3.37 16.51
N VAL A 172 -4.31 3.71 15.65
CA VAL A 172 -3.95 2.92 14.47
C VAL A 172 -3.51 1.52 14.88
N VAL A 173 -2.62 1.38 15.87
CA VAL A 173 -2.21 0.06 16.38
C VAL A 173 -3.40 -0.72 16.92
N ALA A 174 -4.30 -0.08 17.67
CA ALA A 174 -5.51 -0.72 18.19
C ALA A 174 -6.44 -1.22 17.06
N ALA A 175 -6.62 -0.43 16.00
CA ALA A 175 -7.40 -0.81 14.82
C ALA A 175 -6.74 -1.96 14.02
N VAL A 176 -5.41 -1.94 13.88
CA VAL A 176 -4.62 -3.05 13.29
C VAL A 176 -4.86 -4.35 14.07
N ILE A 177 -4.80 -4.29 15.40
CA ILE A 177 -5.03 -5.45 16.25
C ILE A 177 -6.48 -5.94 16.08
N ALA A 178 -7.47 -5.04 16.07
CA ALA A 178 -8.87 -5.41 15.78
C ALA A 178 -8.98 -6.18 14.45
N GLY A 179 -8.34 -5.67 13.39
CA GLY A 179 -8.30 -6.33 12.08
C GLY A 179 -7.68 -7.73 12.08
N ARG A 180 -6.76 -8.02 13.01
CA ARG A 180 -6.07 -9.31 13.12
C ARG A 180 -6.86 -10.37 13.90
N ILE A 181 -7.77 -9.96 14.78
CA ILE A 181 -8.46 -10.88 15.71
C ILE A 181 -9.36 -11.85 14.94
N ASN A 182 -9.15 -13.13 15.23
CA ASN A 182 -9.90 -14.25 14.68
C ASN A 182 -10.80 -14.89 15.73
N ARG A 183 -11.99 -15.31 15.31
CA ARG A 183 -12.77 -16.31 16.05
C ARG A 183 -12.48 -17.72 15.57
N THR A 184 -12.80 -18.70 16.41
CA THR A 184 -12.65 -20.13 16.11
C THR A 184 -13.34 -20.48 14.78
N PRO A 185 -12.64 -21.14 13.84
CA PRO A 185 -13.22 -21.52 12.56
C PRO A 185 -14.36 -22.53 12.74
N GLY A 186 -15.43 -22.35 11.97
CA GLY A 186 -16.46 -23.38 11.78
C GLY A 186 -15.93 -24.52 10.90
N GLY A 187 -15.05 -25.37 11.45
CA GLY A 187 -14.53 -26.57 10.78
C GLY A 187 -13.01 -26.74 10.88
N THR A 188 -12.54 -27.98 10.75
CA THR A 188 -11.13 -28.39 10.90
C THR A 188 -10.18 -27.84 9.83
N ASN A 189 -10.70 -27.32 8.71
CA ASN A 189 -9.92 -26.83 7.56
C ASN A 189 -10.20 -25.36 7.18
N ALA A 190 -11.05 -24.65 7.94
CA ALA A 190 -11.31 -23.24 7.67
C ALA A 190 -10.26 -22.36 8.37
N GLY A 191 -9.71 -21.37 7.64
CA GLY A 191 -8.89 -20.32 8.26
C GLY A 191 -9.69 -19.54 9.31
N GLY A 192 -9.00 -18.85 10.22
CA GLY A 192 -9.65 -18.02 11.24
C GLY A 192 -10.59 -17.00 10.61
N GLN A 193 -11.83 -16.93 11.11
CA GLN A 193 -12.85 -15.99 10.64
C GLN A 193 -12.71 -14.66 11.40
N GLY A 194 -13.01 -13.54 10.74
CA GLY A 194 -12.99 -12.22 11.37
C GLY A 194 -14.00 -12.13 12.52
N ASP A 195 -13.61 -11.55 13.65
CA ASP A 195 -14.51 -11.38 14.79
C ASP A 195 -15.57 -10.30 14.52
N PRO A 196 -16.88 -10.58 14.71
CA PRO A 196 -17.96 -9.60 14.49
C PRO A 196 -17.81 -8.28 15.25
N VAL A 197 -17.29 -8.32 16.48
CA VAL A 197 -17.06 -7.12 17.29
C VAL A 197 -15.90 -6.33 16.70
N ALA A 198 -14.85 -7.00 16.21
CA ALA A 198 -13.78 -6.35 15.48
C ALA A 198 -14.27 -5.71 14.17
N THR A 199 -15.10 -6.43 13.39
CA THR A 199 -15.72 -5.88 12.17
C THR A 199 -16.49 -4.61 12.49
N LYS A 200 -17.30 -4.63 13.54
CA LYS A 200 -18.06 -3.45 13.98
C LYS A 200 -17.13 -2.29 14.35
N LEU A 201 -16.08 -2.52 15.13
CA LEU A 201 -15.12 -1.46 15.49
C LEU A 201 -14.48 -0.82 14.27
N LEU A 202 -14.11 -1.61 13.26
CA LEU A 202 -13.56 -1.07 12.00
C LEU A 202 -14.60 -0.28 11.20
N LEU A 203 -15.87 -0.69 11.20
CA LEU A 203 -16.96 0.05 10.56
C LEU A 203 -17.28 1.36 11.27
N ASP A 204 -17.22 1.38 12.60
CA ASP A 204 -17.46 2.58 13.41
C ASP A 204 -16.40 3.66 13.07
N LEU A 205 -15.14 3.27 12.80
CA LEU A 205 -14.09 4.20 12.34
C LEU A 205 -14.35 4.86 10.98
N LEU A 206 -15.26 4.29 10.18
CA LEU A 206 -15.70 4.86 8.91
C LEU A 206 -16.98 5.68 9.04
N ASP A 207 -17.65 5.67 10.19
CA ASP A 207 -18.87 6.46 10.40
C ASP A 207 -18.50 7.95 10.33
N PRO A 208 -19.12 8.73 9.43
CA PRO A 208 -18.88 10.17 9.33
C PRO A 208 -19.08 10.92 10.66
N LYS A 209 -19.92 10.40 11.56
CA LYS A 209 -20.17 10.97 12.89
C LYS A 209 -18.96 10.89 13.81
N GLU A 210 -18.09 9.89 13.62
CA GLU A 210 -16.87 9.77 14.39
C GLU A 210 -15.82 10.82 13.96
N ALA A 211 -15.98 11.44 12.79
CA ALA A 211 -15.10 12.50 12.27
C ALA A 211 -13.61 12.11 12.36
N GLU A 212 -13.30 10.88 11.98
CA GLU A 212 -11.95 10.33 12.04
C GLU A 212 -11.02 10.95 11.00
N ASN A 213 -9.72 10.95 11.30
CA ASN A 213 -8.71 11.40 10.35
C ASN A 213 -8.46 10.34 9.25
N ASP A 214 -7.90 10.78 8.13
CA ASP A 214 -7.61 9.93 6.97
C ASP A 214 -6.74 8.71 7.30
N GLY A 215 -5.85 8.80 8.29
CA GLY A 215 -5.02 7.66 8.72
C GLY A 215 -5.83 6.56 9.39
N MET A 216 -6.80 6.93 10.23
CA MET A 216 -7.73 5.97 10.84
C MET A 216 -8.66 5.34 9.79
N ILE A 217 -9.17 6.15 8.86
CA ILE A 217 -10.00 5.69 7.73
C ILE A 217 -9.20 4.72 6.86
N ALA A 218 -7.98 5.07 6.47
CA ALA A 218 -7.09 4.20 5.71
C ALA A 218 -6.82 2.87 6.44
N THR A 219 -6.61 2.94 7.76
CA THR A 219 -6.41 1.74 8.58
C THR A 219 -7.64 0.84 8.54
N ALA A 220 -8.85 1.38 8.76
CA ALA A 220 -10.08 0.60 8.68
C ALA A 220 -10.28 -0.05 7.30
N LEU A 221 -10.09 0.71 6.22
CA LEU A 221 -10.19 0.21 4.86
C LEU A 221 -9.15 -0.86 4.53
N SER A 222 -7.98 -0.84 5.17
CA SER A 222 -6.92 -1.84 4.93
C SER A 222 -7.23 -3.19 5.58
N TYR A 223 -8.02 -3.22 6.66
CA TYR A 223 -8.28 -4.45 7.43
C TYR A 223 -9.67 -5.06 7.21
N LEU A 224 -10.67 -4.27 6.80
CA LEU A 224 -11.99 -4.77 6.44
C LEU A 224 -12.02 -5.83 5.32
N PRO A 225 -11.17 -5.80 4.27
CA PRO A 225 -11.15 -6.81 3.20
C PRO A 225 -11.17 -8.25 3.70
N ARG A 226 -10.37 -8.54 4.73
CA ARG A 226 -10.31 -9.86 5.35
C ARG A 226 -11.66 -10.29 5.94
N HIS A 227 -12.39 -9.37 6.55
CA HIS A 227 -13.70 -9.62 7.18
C HIS A 227 -14.80 -9.84 6.14
N TRP A 228 -14.60 -9.43 4.89
CA TRP A 228 -15.49 -9.77 3.77
C TRP A 228 -15.22 -11.16 3.20
N ILE A 229 -13.96 -11.57 3.16
CA ILE A 229 -13.56 -12.88 2.60
C ILE A 229 -13.82 -14.02 3.60
N TYR A 230 -13.49 -13.80 4.87
CA TYR A 230 -13.66 -14.77 5.95
C TYR A 230 -14.55 -14.19 7.05
N PRO A 231 -15.83 -13.92 6.76
CA PRO A 231 -16.72 -13.32 7.74
C PRO A 231 -16.98 -14.28 8.89
N GLY A 232 -16.89 -13.78 10.12
CA GLY A 232 -17.41 -14.46 11.31
C GLY A 232 -18.88 -14.15 11.59
N LEU A 233 -19.58 -13.64 10.57
CA LEU A 233 -20.98 -13.25 10.56
C LEU A 233 -21.77 -14.27 9.72
N ASP A 234 -23.05 -14.45 10.05
CA ASP A 234 -23.98 -15.13 9.15
C ASP A 234 -24.30 -14.24 7.92
N ALA A 235 -25.07 -14.78 6.96
CA ALA A 235 -25.38 -14.06 5.73
C ALA A 235 -26.11 -12.72 5.99
N ALA A 236 -27.07 -12.70 6.93
CA ALA A 236 -27.82 -11.50 7.27
C ALA A 236 -26.95 -10.45 7.98
N GLY A 237 -26.09 -10.90 8.91
CA GLY A 237 -25.12 -10.04 9.59
C GLY A 237 -24.09 -9.46 8.64
N LEU A 238 -23.62 -10.25 7.68
CA LEU A 238 -22.69 -9.79 6.64
C LEU A 238 -23.35 -8.75 5.73
N GLU A 239 -24.57 -9.00 5.23
CA GLU A 239 -25.31 -8.05 4.38
C GLU A 239 -25.51 -6.70 5.11
N LYS A 240 -25.84 -6.75 6.39
CA LYS A 240 -25.99 -5.56 7.23
C LYS A 240 -24.67 -4.80 7.40
N ALA A 241 -23.58 -5.51 7.69
CA ALA A 241 -22.25 -4.93 7.86
C ALA A 241 -21.75 -4.27 6.56
N GLN A 242 -21.95 -4.93 5.42
CA GLN A 242 -21.63 -4.39 4.11
C GLN A 242 -22.51 -3.18 3.76
N SER A 243 -23.81 -3.21 4.06
CA SER A 243 -24.70 -2.06 3.85
C SER A 243 -24.30 -0.84 4.69
N GLN A 244 -23.88 -1.06 5.95
CA GLN A 244 -23.30 0.00 6.79
C GLN A 244 -22.02 0.55 6.18
N PHE A 245 -21.10 -0.32 5.73
CA PHE A 245 -19.88 0.09 5.04
C PHE A 245 -20.18 1.00 3.83
N LEU A 246 -21.12 0.58 2.97
CA LEU A 246 -21.47 1.31 1.75
C LEU A 246 -22.13 2.65 2.06
N THR A 247 -22.96 2.72 3.10
CA THR A 247 -23.58 3.98 3.55
C THR A 247 -22.50 4.96 4.05
N ASN A 248 -21.57 4.48 4.88
CA ASN A 248 -20.45 5.28 5.40
C ASN A 248 -19.55 5.76 4.27
N LEU A 249 -19.22 4.88 3.32
CA LEU A 249 -18.41 5.21 2.17
C LEU A 249 -19.10 6.22 1.25
N GLN A 250 -20.40 6.08 1.00
CA GLN A 250 -21.15 7.04 0.20
C GLN A 250 -21.11 8.43 0.84
N ALA A 251 -21.31 8.51 2.16
CA ALA A 251 -21.21 9.75 2.92
C ALA A 251 -19.80 10.35 2.85
N PHE A 252 -18.76 9.52 2.95
CA PHE A 252 -17.38 9.96 2.78
C PHE A 252 -17.12 10.56 1.39
N LEU A 253 -17.59 9.91 0.31
CA LEU A 253 -17.36 10.35 -1.07
C LEU A 253 -18.05 11.66 -1.41
N VAL A 254 -19.21 11.95 -0.81
CA VAL A 254 -19.93 13.22 -1.02
C VAL A 254 -19.51 14.33 -0.06
N SER A 255 -18.85 13.98 1.05
CA SER A 255 -18.36 14.95 2.03
C SER A 255 -17.30 15.86 1.41
N GLN A 256 -17.22 17.10 1.90
CA GLN A 256 -16.16 18.00 1.47
C GLN A 256 -14.82 17.43 1.91
N LYS A 257 -13.96 17.18 0.91
CA LYS A 257 -12.58 16.73 1.13
C LYS A 257 -11.86 17.67 2.10
N PRO A 258 -11.23 17.16 3.18
CA PRO A 258 -10.45 17.99 4.10
C PRO A 258 -9.34 18.75 3.37
N ALA A 259 -9.11 20.01 3.73
CA ALA A 259 -8.09 20.85 3.09
C ALA A 259 -6.66 20.25 3.18
N ALA A 260 -6.39 19.49 4.25
CA ALA A 260 -5.12 18.82 4.46
C ALA A 260 -4.92 17.57 3.58
N ARG A 261 -5.99 17.01 2.98
CA ARG A 261 -5.88 15.82 2.14
C ARG A 261 -5.35 16.22 0.76
N GLY A 262 -4.08 15.90 0.51
CA GLY A 262 -3.45 16.08 -0.79
C GLY A 262 -4.01 15.13 -1.85
N LYS A 263 -3.47 15.21 -3.06
CA LYS A 263 -3.89 14.32 -4.17
C LYS A 263 -3.48 12.87 -3.91
N LYS A 264 -2.27 12.65 -3.40
CA LYS A 264 -1.74 11.29 -3.17
C LYS A 264 -2.53 10.55 -2.10
N GLU A 265 -2.88 11.24 -1.02
CA GLU A 265 -3.66 10.69 0.09
C GLU A 265 -5.08 10.35 -0.35
N ASP A 266 -5.69 11.21 -1.19
CA ASP A 266 -7.01 10.96 -1.78
C ASP A 266 -7.03 9.74 -2.70
N GLU A 267 -6.03 9.60 -3.56
CA GLU A 267 -5.92 8.46 -4.45
C GLU A 267 -5.61 7.16 -3.70
N TYR A 268 -4.81 7.25 -2.63
CA TYR A 268 -4.54 6.10 -1.77
C TYR A 268 -5.81 5.61 -1.04
N LEU A 269 -6.63 6.52 -0.52
CA LEU A 269 -7.92 6.15 0.07
C LEU A 269 -8.86 5.51 -0.96
N LYS A 270 -8.90 6.04 -2.19
CA LYS A 270 -9.68 5.44 -3.29
C LYS A 270 -9.21 4.04 -3.65
N GLU A 271 -7.90 3.79 -3.66
CA GLU A 271 -7.35 2.45 -3.85
C GLU A 271 -7.90 1.46 -2.79
N LEU A 272 -7.87 1.84 -1.52
CA LEU A 272 -8.37 0.99 -0.44
C LEU A 272 -9.90 0.78 -0.51
N MET A 273 -10.64 1.80 -0.97
CA MET A 273 -12.09 1.70 -1.21
C MET A 273 -12.40 0.72 -2.34
N ILE A 274 -11.67 0.82 -3.46
CA ILE A 274 -11.83 -0.07 -4.61
C ILE A 274 -11.67 -1.53 -4.17
N GLU A 275 -10.69 -1.85 -3.33
CA GLU A 275 -10.49 -3.20 -2.83
C GLU A 275 -11.68 -3.75 -2.05
N ASN A 276 -12.21 -2.97 -1.09
CA ASN A 276 -13.39 -3.35 -0.33
C ASN A 276 -14.63 -3.50 -1.22
N LEU A 277 -14.86 -2.53 -2.11
CA LEU A 277 -15.99 -2.55 -3.05
C LEU A 277 -15.92 -3.75 -4.00
N THR A 278 -14.74 -4.13 -4.46
CA THR A 278 -14.53 -5.31 -5.31
C THR A 278 -14.91 -6.58 -4.58
N LEU A 279 -14.49 -6.74 -3.32
CA LEU A 279 -14.79 -7.92 -2.51
C LEU A 279 -16.28 -8.05 -2.19
N ILE A 280 -16.94 -6.92 -1.88
CA ILE A 280 -18.39 -6.90 -1.65
C ILE A 280 -19.16 -7.15 -2.95
N GLY A 281 -18.71 -6.54 -4.06
CA GLY A 281 -19.32 -6.66 -5.38
C GLY A 281 -19.31 -8.08 -5.97
N LEU A 282 -18.38 -8.94 -5.53
CA LEU A 282 -18.32 -10.37 -5.85
C LEU A 282 -19.44 -11.19 -5.18
N GLY A 283 -20.11 -10.64 -4.16
CA GLY A 283 -21.17 -11.30 -3.42
C GLY A 283 -22.51 -11.38 -4.16
N LYS A 284 -23.56 -11.70 -3.40
CA LYS A 284 -24.97 -11.69 -3.83
C LYS A 284 -25.75 -10.81 -2.87
N GLY A 285 -26.79 -10.13 -3.35
CA GLY A 285 -27.63 -9.27 -2.50
C GLY A 285 -27.68 -7.82 -2.98
N GLU A 286 -28.28 -6.95 -2.17
CA GLU A 286 -28.41 -5.53 -2.47
C GLU A 286 -27.10 -4.80 -2.19
N ALA A 287 -26.37 -5.20 -1.13
CA ALA A 287 -25.05 -4.66 -0.84
C ALA A 287 -24.07 -4.88 -2.02
N ALA A 288 -24.06 -6.07 -2.63
CA ALA A 288 -23.24 -6.35 -3.80
C ALA A 288 -23.60 -5.47 -5.01
N LYS A 289 -24.90 -5.23 -5.26
CA LYS A 289 -25.35 -4.34 -6.36
C LYS A 289 -24.91 -2.89 -6.11
N GLN A 290 -25.12 -2.38 -4.90
CA GLN A 290 -24.72 -1.03 -4.52
C GLN A 290 -23.20 -0.88 -4.59
N ALA A 291 -22.43 -1.86 -4.11
CA ALA A 291 -20.97 -1.86 -4.19
C ALA A 291 -20.48 -1.78 -5.63
N ASN A 292 -21.05 -2.56 -6.55
CA ASN A 292 -20.70 -2.52 -7.98
C ASN A 292 -21.01 -1.15 -8.61
N SER A 293 -22.12 -0.52 -8.25
CA SER A 293 -22.46 0.85 -8.72
C SER A 293 -21.46 1.89 -8.20
N MET A 294 -21.14 1.86 -6.91
CA MET A 294 -20.13 2.77 -6.31
C MET A 294 -18.74 2.53 -6.90
N LEU A 295 -18.36 1.27 -7.12
CA LEU A 295 -17.11 0.88 -7.73
C LEU A 295 -16.97 1.50 -9.12
N ALA A 296 -17.99 1.38 -9.97
CA ALA A 296 -18.02 1.99 -11.30
C ALA A 296 -17.81 3.51 -11.23
N GLY A 297 -18.45 4.19 -10.27
CA GLY A 297 -18.30 5.63 -10.04
C GLY A 297 -16.87 6.08 -9.71
N ILE A 298 -16.05 5.20 -9.11
CA ILE A 298 -14.64 5.47 -8.81
C ILE A 298 -13.73 5.09 -9.99
N ILE A 299 -13.91 3.89 -10.55
CA ILE A 299 -12.93 3.34 -11.50
C ILE A 299 -13.10 3.85 -12.93
N VAL A 300 -14.33 4.16 -13.37
CA VAL A 300 -14.56 4.61 -14.76
C VAL A 300 -13.82 5.91 -15.06
N PRO A 301 -13.88 6.97 -14.22
CA PRO A 301 -13.09 8.18 -14.43
C PRO A 301 -11.58 7.90 -14.51
N VAL A 302 -11.08 7.01 -13.65
CA VAL A 302 -9.65 6.64 -13.62
C VAL A 302 -9.24 5.95 -14.91
N LEU A 303 -10.04 5.00 -15.40
CA LEU A 303 -9.72 4.22 -16.60
C LEU A 303 -9.87 5.02 -17.90
N LYS A 304 -10.68 6.08 -17.90
CA LYS A 304 -10.77 7.01 -19.04
C LYS A 304 -9.51 7.88 -19.18
N GLU A 305 -8.89 8.25 -18.06
CA GLU A 305 -7.74 9.16 -18.04
C GLU A 305 -6.63 8.70 -17.08
N PRO A 306 -6.06 7.49 -17.25
CA PRO A 306 -5.18 6.89 -16.23
C PRO A 306 -3.91 7.71 -15.98
N LYS A 307 -3.42 8.45 -16.98
CA LYS A 307 -2.27 9.38 -16.88
C LYS A 307 -2.47 10.52 -15.89
N LYS A 308 -3.72 10.85 -15.53
CA LYS A 308 -4.03 11.87 -14.52
C LYS A 308 -3.98 11.33 -13.10
N HIS A 309 -3.81 10.03 -12.92
CA HIS A 309 -3.85 9.36 -11.63
C HIS A 309 -2.53 8.68 -11.29
N SER A 310 -2.35 8.31 -10.03
CA SER A 310 -1.25 7.42 -9.65
C SER A 310 -1.37 6.07 -10.36
N GLU A 311 -0.20 5.53 -10.68
CA GLU A 311 -0.04 4.20 -11.31
C GLU A 311 -0.79 3.12 -10.52
N TRP A 312 -0.73 3.17 -9.18
CA TRP A 312 -1.42 2.22 -8.30
C TRP A 312 -2.94 2.32 -8.38
N LEU A 313 -3.50 3.54 -8.39
CA LEU A 313 -4.95 3.72 -8.51
C LEU A 313 -5.46 3.23 -9.88
N ALA A 314 -4.73 3.52 -10.96
CA ALA A 314 -5.05 3.00 -12.29
C ALA A 314 -4.98 1.47 -12.35
N GLU A 315 -3.93 0.88 -11.77
CA GLU A 315 -3.75 -0.58 -11.72
C GLU A 315 -4.87 -1.28 -10.93
N LYS A 316 -5.22 -0.74 -9.76
CA LYS A 316 -6.34 -1.24 -8.92
C LYS A 316 -7.68 -1.08 -9.62
N SER A 317 -7.91 0.06 -10.28
CA SER A 317 -9.12 0.30 -11.08
C SER A 317 -9.26 -0.73 -12.20
N MET A 318 -8.16 -1.01 -12.89
CA MET A 318 -8.15 -1.98 -13.99
C MET A 318 -8.39 -3.41 -13.48
N TRP A 319 -7.76 -3.80 -12.37
CA TRP A 319 -8.01 -5.10 -11.72
C TRP A 319 -9.47 -5.28 -11.32
N SER A 320 -10.07 -4.24 -10.74
CA SER A 320 -11.46 -4.27 -10.28
C SER A 320 -12.51 -4.13 -11.40
N PHE A 321 -12.10 -3.68 -12.59
CA PHE A 321 -13.00 -3.44 -13.71
C PHE A 321 -13.79 -4.67 -14.15
N GLY A 322 -13.27 -5.88 -13.91
CA GLY A 322 -13.99 -7.13 -14.17
C GLY A 322 -15.32 -7.29 -13.43
N GLN A 323 -15.61 -6.45 -12.42
CA GLN A 323 -16.87 -6.45 -11.68
C GLN A 323 -17.91 -5.45 -12.22
N VAL A 324 -17.52 -4.52 -13.10
CA VAL A 324 -18.45 -3.54 -13.67
C VAL A 324 -19.23 -4.17 -14.82
N LYS A 325 -20.56 -4.06 -14.78
CA LYS A 325 -21.41 -4.55 -15.85
C LYS A 325 -21.41 -3.56 -17.01
N LEU A 326 -21.29 -4.08 -18.22
CA LEU A 326 -21.31 -3.26 -19.44
C LEU A 326 -22.60 -2.46 -19.60
N ALA A 327 -23.73 -3.04 -19.17
CA ALA A 327 -25.03 -2.39 -19.24
C ALA A 327 -25.10 -1.10 -18.39
N ASP A 328 -24.20 -0.93 -17.43
CA ASP A 328 -24.12 0.24 -16.58
C ASP A 328 -23.22 1.35 -17.18
N LEU A 329 -22.62 1.11 -18.36
CA LEU A 329 -21.69 2.02 -19.03
C LEU A 329 -22.32 2.63 -20.29
N LYS A 330 -21.96 3.89 -20.56
CA LYS A 330 -22.33 4.55 -21.82
C LYS A 330 -21.43 4.08 -22.97
N PRO A 331 -21.91 4.00 -24.22
CA PRO A 331 -21.09 3.60 -25.36
C PRO A 331 -19.81 4.43 -25.54
N GLU A 332 -19.86 5.73 -25.29
CA GLU A 332 -18.69 6.62 -25.34
C GLU A 332 -17.68 6.34 -24.23
N ASP A 333 -18.14 5.92 -23.05
CA ASP A 333 -17.27 5.54 -21.94
C ASP A 333 -16.55 4.22 -22.27
N ILE A 334 -17.19 3.31 -23.01
CA ILE A 334 -16.59 2.04 -23.42
C ILE A 334 -15.32 2.25 -24.24
N VAL A 335 -15.40 3.10 -25.27
CA VAL A 335 -14.25 3.40 -26.14
C VAL A 335 -13.13 4.09 -25.35
N ALA A 336 -13.48 5.05 -24.47
CA ALA A 336 -12.52 5.77 -23.66
C ALA A 336 -11.81 4.87 -22.63
N ILE A 337 -12.55 3.98 -21.95
CA ILE A 337 -12.02 2.99 -21.02
C ILE A 337 -11.10 2.01 -21.73
N GLN A 338 -11.50 1.51 -22.91
CA GLN A 338 -10.67 0.62 -23.71
C GLN A 338 -9.34 1.27 -24.06
N LYS A 339 -9.39 2.47 -24.64
CA LYS A 339 -8.19 3.21 -25.02
C LYS A 339 -7.31 3.51 -23.81
N GLY A 340 -7.89 4.08 -22.75
CA GLY A 340 -7.15 4.44 -21.53
C GLY A 340 -6.51 3.23 -20.85
N SER A 341 -7.24 2.13 -20.69
CA SER A 341 -6.70 0.89 -20.09
C SER A 341 -5.52 0.34 -20.88
N LEU A 342 -5.61 0.32 -22.21
CA LEU A 342 -4.52 -0.15 -23.07
C LEU A 342 -3.31 0.81 -23.08
N GLU A 343 -3.55 2.12 -23.04
CA GLU A 343 -2.48 3.10 -22.84
C GLU A 343 -1.76 2.91 -21.50
N PHE A 344 -2.50 2.64 -20.42
CA PHE A 344 -1.94 2.33 -19.11
C PHE A 344 -1.05 1.09 -19.16
N VAL A 345 -1.50 0.00 -19.83
CA VAL A 345 -0.68 -1.20 -20.00
C VAL A 345 0.62 -0.88 -20.75
N LYS A 346 0.54 -0.12 -21.85
CA LYS A 346 1.73 0.29 -22.63
C LYS A 346 2.73 1.07 -21.76
N GLU A 347 2.26 2.07 -21.01
CA GLU A 347 3.09 2.91 -20.14
C GLU A 347 3.69 2.14 -18.95
N SER A 348 2.90 1.24 -18.37
CA SER A 348 3.32 0.33 -17.31
C SER A 348 4.50 -0.57 -17.72
N LEU A 349 4.49 -1.01 -18.97
CA LEU A 349 5.59 -1.77 -19.59
C LEU A 349 6.81 -0.89 -19.96
N ASP A 350 6.59 0.39 -20.25
CA ASP A 350 7.68 1.36 -20.47
C ASP A 350 8.45 1.65 -19.17
N VAL A 351 7.74 1.77 -18.06
CA VAL A 351 8.35 1.91 -16.72
C VAL A 351 9.21 0.68 -16.40
N TRP A 352 8.75 -0.53 -16.74
CA TRP A 352 9.55 -1.75 -16.60
C TRP A 352 10.84 -1.69 -17.42
N THR A 353 10.73 -1.36 -18.71
CA THR A 353 11.89 -1.29 -19.63
C THR A 353 12.94 -0.30 -19.10
N LYS A 354 12.51 0.91 -18.71
CA LYS A 354 13.40 1.93 -18.12
C LYS A 354 14.08 1.45 -16.84
N ARG A 355 13.39 0.70 -15.97
CA ARG A 355 13.98 0.16 -14.73
C ARG A 355 15.05 -0.88 -15.02
N CYS A 356 14.81 -1.77 -15.98
CA CYS A 356 15.81 -2.74 -16.42
C CYS A 356 17.06 -2.07 -17.02
N ASP A 357 16.89 -0.96 -17.74
CA ASP A 357 17.99 -0.20 -18.31
C ASP A 357 18.77 0.58 -17.24
N GLN A 358 18.09 1.14 -16.23
CA GLN A 358 18.71 1.87 -15.11
C GLN A 358 19.55 0.96 -14.20
N THR A 359 19.21 -0.32 -14.07
CA THR A 359 20.01 -1.28 -13.28
C THR A 359 21.40 -1.57 -13.84
N GLN A 360 21.71 -1.18 -15.09
CA GLN A 360 23.07 -1.25 -15.63
C GLN A 360 23.94 -0.03 -15.26
N ALA A 361 23.34 1.10 -14.87
CA ALA A 361 24.07 2.37 -14.73
C ALA A 361 24.59 2.66 -13.31
N ALA A 362 24.23 1.87 -12.29
CA ALA A 362 24.64 2.14 -10.90
C ALA A 362 24.94 0.86 -10.10
N SER A 363 26.08 0.92 -9.38
CA SER A 363 26.55 -0.01 -8.35
C SER A 363 25.56 -0.14 -7.15
N PRO A 364 25.81 -1.01 -6.14
CA PRO A 364 24.83 -1.89 -5.47
C PRO A 364 23.68 -1.13 -4.77
N GLY A 365 22.63 -0.82 -5.54
CA GLY A 365 21.33 -0.35 -5.05
C GLY A 365 20.17 -0.78 -5.96
N GLY A 366 20.47 -1.47 -7.06
CA GLY A 366 19.50 -1.94 -8.05
C GLY A 366 18.50 -2.93 -7.45
N PHE A 367 17.20 -2.64 -7.59
CA PHE A 367 16.06 -3.32 -6.95
C PHE A 367 16.04 -3.37 -5.41
N GLY A 368 17.14 -3.05 -4.70
CA GLY A 368 17.25 -3.12 -3.24
C GLY A 368 16.54 -2.00 -2.47
N GLY A 369 16.28 -0.85 -3.11
CA GLY A 369 15.64 0.31 -2.47
C GLY A 369 14.15 0.15 -2.09
N MET A 370 13.48 -0.93 -2.52
CA MET A 370 12.10 -1.25 -2.10
C MET A 370 12.02 -2.22 -0.92
N ALA A 371 13.13 -2.48 -0.22
CA ALA A 371 13.09 -3.21 1.05
C ALA A 371 12.76 -2.30 2.26
N GLY A 372 12.65 -0.97 2.08
CA GLY A 372 12.60 -0.02 3.21
C GLY A 372 11.48 1.02 3.21
N GLY A 373 10.55 1.01 2.25
CA GLY A 373 9.47 2.00 2.24
C GLY A 373 8.34 1.59 1.30
N GLY A 374 7.28 1.01 1.87
CA GLY A 374 6.09 0.64 1.10
C GLY A 374 6.07 -0.79 0.59
N GLY A 375 6.33 -1.78 1.45
CA GLY A 375 5.51 -2.99 1.33
C GLY A 375 4.04 -2.52 1.37
N PRO A 376 3.17 -2.96 0.45
CA PRO A 376 1.78 -2.52 0.46
C PRO A 376 1.21 -2.77 1.86
N PRO A 377 0.61 -1.75 2.51
CA PRO A 377 -0.32 -2.00 3.60
C PRO A 377 -1.51 -2.71 2.94
N GLY A 378 -1.41 -4.03 2.77
CA GLY A 378 -2.36 -4.79 1.96
C GLY A 378 -1.82 -5.95 1.11
N LEU A 379 -0.57 -6.43 1.28
CA LEU A 379 -0.24 -7.79 0.80
C LEU A 379 -0.89 -8.83 1.75
N SER A 380 -2.20 -8.92 1.64
CA SER A 380 -3.08 -9.99 2.08
C SER A 380 -4.24 -10.00 1.09
N GLY A 381 -4.11 -10.77 0.00
CA GLY A 381 -5.23 -11.03 -0.90
C GLY A 381 -4.96 -10.69 -2.35
N GLY A 382 -4.57 -11.70 -3.13
CA GLY A 382 -4.33 -11.61 -4.57
C GLY A 382 -3.61 -12.86 -5.03
N GLY A 383 -4.26 -13.99 -4.81
CA GLY A 383 -3.71 -15.33 -4.74
C GLY A 383 -4.40 -16.04 -3.57
N GLY A 384 -4.80 -17.29 -3.75
CA GLY A 384 -5.58 -18.05 -2.78
C GLY A 384 -5.05 -18.03 -1.33
N PRO A 385 -5.88 -18.48 -0.36
CA PRO A 385 -5.73 -18.23 1.08
C PRO A 385 -4.31 -18.42 1.63
N PRO A 386 -3.81 -17.55 2.54
CA PRO A 386 -2.87 -17.98 3.55
C PRO A 386 -3.64 -18.85 4.55
N GLY A 387 -3.80 -20.12 4.19
CA GLY A 387 -4.67 -21.06 4.90
C GLY A 387 -4.66 -22.46 4.30
N LEU A 388 -3.53 -22.87 3.71
CA LEU A 388 -3.25 -24.29 3.49
C LEU A 388 -1.80 -24.56 3.89
N SER A 389 -1.67 -25.54 4.78
CA SER A 389 -0.45 -26.15 5.32
C SER A 389 0.34 -25.36 6.36
N GLY A 390 0.52 -26.00 7.53
CA GLY A 390 1.57 -25.63 8.45
C GLY A 390 2.91 -25.69 7.73
N GLY A 391 3.58 -24.55 7.67
CA GLY A 391 4.90 -24.36 7.11
C GLY A 391 5.42 -23.06 7.70
N GLY A 392 6.57 -23.14 8.38
CA GLY A 392 7.13 -22.05 9.16
C GLY A 392 7.15 -20.72 8.43
N ALA A 393 6.88 -19.66 9.18
CA ALA A 393 7.14 -18.30 8.78
C ALA A 393 8.62 -18.16 8.41
N ALA A 394 8.94 -18.12 7.13
CA ALA A 394 10.16 -17.50 6.64
C ALA A 394 9.84 -16.01 6.45
N GLY A 395 10.08 -15.23 7.50
CA GLY A 395 10.25 -13.79 7.35
C GLY A 395 11.46 -13.50 6.44
N PRO A 396 11.54 -12.32 5.81
CA PRO A 396 12.69 -11.97 5.01
C PRO A 396 13.87 -11.68 5.94
N GLY A 397 14.88 -12.55 5.98
CA GLY A 397 16.20 -12.21 6.51
C GLY A 397 16.75 -13.03 7.69
N SER A 398 16.63 -14.36 7.67
CA SER A 398 17.47 -15.20 8.55
C SER A 398 18.32 -16.16 7.72
N GLU A 399 19.32 -15.61 7.03
CA GLU A 399 20.54 -16.36 6.78
C GLU A 399 21.31 -16.37 8.09
N GLY A 400 21.51 -17.55 8.64
CA GLY A 400 22.22 -17.74 9.90
C GLY A 400 23.69 -17.42 9.74
N GLU A 401 24.16 -16.40 10.44
CA GLU A 401 25.52 -16.35 10.96
C GLU A 401 25.48 -16.42 12.49
N SER A 402 26.41 -17.19 13.00
CA SER A 402 26.49 -17.71 14.36
C SER A 402 26.95 -16.62 15.35
N GLY A 403 26.33 -16.54 16.53
CA GLY A 403 26.81 -15.74 17.66
C GLY A 403 25.91 -15.89 18.91
N PRO A 404 26.46 -15.88 20.14
CA PRO A 404 26.22 -16.96 21.10
C PRO A 404 25.15 -16.68 22.18
N GLY A 405 24.49 -17.76 22.61
CA GLY A 405 24.30 -18.06 24.03
C GLY A 405 23.09 -17.47 24.77
N GLY A 406 22.09 -18.30 25.02
CA GLY A 406 20.99 -18.00 25.95
C GLY A 406 20.02 -19.16 26.11
N GLY A 407 20.49 -20.25 26.72
CA GLY A 407 19.87 -21.58 26.77
C GLY A 407 18.38 -21.66 27.11
N GLY A 408 17.63 -22.27 26.18
CA GLY A 408 16.40 -23.02 26.47
C GLY A 408 16.70 -24.52 26.38
N PRO A 409 16.05 -25.38 27.20
CA PRO A 409 16.41 -26.78 27.35
C PRO A 409 16.23 -27.58 26.05
N PRO A 410 17.08 -28.59 25.79
CA PRO A 410 16.97 -29.45 24.62
C PRO A 410 15.66 -30.25 24.71
N GLY A 411 14.82 -30.13 23.69
CA GLY A 411 13.64 -30.97 23.53
C GLY A 411 14.04 -32.46 23.40
N PRO A 412 13.11 -33.39 23.69
CA PRO A 412 13.40 -34.82 23.72
C PRO A 412 13.93 -35.32 22.37
N PRO A 413 14.94 -36.20 22.36
CA PRO A 413 15.51 -36.74 21.14
C PRO A 413 14.56 -37.78 20.54
N GLY A 414 14.11 -37.52 19.31
CA GLY A 414 13.45 -38.54 18.49
C GLY A 414 12.08 -38.16 17.99
N PHE A 415 12.03 -37.26 17.00
CA PHE A 415 11.09 -37.32 15.87
C PHE A 415 11.68 -36.43 14.76
N GLY A 416 12.78 -36.92 14.17
CA GLY A 416 13.28 -36.41 12.91
C GLY A 416 12.34 -36.84 11.80
N SER A 417 11.32 -36.03 11.52
CA SER A 417 10.61 -36.11 10.25
C SER A 417 11.18 -35.02 9.35
N GLY A 418 12.07 -35.43 8.45
CA GLY A 418 12.54 -34.62 7.35
C GLY A 418 11.37 -34.27 6.44
N ASN A 419 10.67 -33.18 6.74
CA ASN A 419 9.99 -32.44 5.70
C ASN A 419 11.09 -31.84 4.83
N GLN A 420 11.46 -32.54 3.75
CA GLN A 420 12.02 -31.88 2.59
C GLN A 420 11.04 -30.77 2.25
N GLN A 421 11.38 -29.52 2.60
CA GLN A 421 10.72 -28.38 1.97
C GLN A 421 10.79 -28.66 0.47
N PRO A 422 9.67 -28.56 -0.28
CA PRO A 422 9.74 -28.72 -1.72
C PRO A 422 10.85 -27.81 -2.21
N LYS A 423 11.87 -28.38 -2.87
CA LYS A 423 12.97 -27.61 -3.46
C LYS A 423 12.31 -26.56 -4.34
N ASN A 424 12.29 -25.32 -3.87
CA ASN A 424 11.82 -24.23 -4.69
C ASN A 424 12.82 -24.14 -5.85
N ALA A 425 12.37 -24.41 -7.07
CA ALA A 425 13.23 -24.44 -8.27
C ALA A 425 13.97 -23.11 -8.50
N PHE A 426 13.58 -22.06 -7.78
CA PHE A 426 14.18 -20.74 -7.84
C PHE A 426 15.01 -20.39 -6.59
N ALA A 427 15.18 -21.31 -5.62
CA ALA A 427 15.89 -21.05 -4.36
C ALA A 427 17.32 -20.55 -4.58
N ASP A 428 17.99 -21.04 -5.63
CA ASP A 428 19.39 -20.74 -5.93
C ASP A 428 19.58 -19.44 -6.74
N GLN A 429 18.51 -18.75 -7.13
CA GLN A 429 18.62 -17.49 -7.88
C GLN A 429 18.96 -16.28 -6.98
N PRO A 430 19.70 -15.28 -7.51
CA PRO A 430 19.94 -14.02 -6.81
C PRO A 430 18.64 -13.33 -6.37
N LYS A 431 18.67 -12.62 -5.24
CA LYS A 431 17.50 -11.94 -4.66
C LYS A 431 16.91 -10.90 -5.61
N GLU A 432 17.77 -10.20 -6.34
CA GLU A 432 17.42 -9.18 -7.32
C GLU A 432 16.63 -9.80 -8.46
N VAL A 433 17.07 -10.96 -8.96
CA VAL A 433 16.40 -11.72 -10.03
C VAL A 433 15.02 -12.17 -9.57
N LYS A 434 14.92 -12.76 -8.36
CA LYS A 434 13.64 -13.15 -7.76
C LYS A 434 12.68 -11.96 -7.63
N ASN A 435 13.17 -10.82 -7.15
CA ASN A 435 12.37 -9.61 -6.97
C ASN A 435 11.90 -9.02 -8.30
N ALA A 436 12.78 -8.92 -9.30
CA ALA A 436 12.47 -8.42 -10.62
C ALA A 436 11.42 -9.30 -11.32
N ARG A 437 11.59 -10.62 -11.29
CA ARG A 437 10.62 -11.60 -11.81
C ARG A 437 9.27 -11.47 -11.10
N ARG A 438 9.27 -11.45 -9.77
CA ARG A 438 8.05 -11.30 -8.97
C ARG A 438 7.30 -10.01 -9.28
N TYR A 439 8.02 -8.89 -9.38
CA TYR A 439 7.43 -7.59 -9.69
C TYR A 439 6.71 -7.61 -11.04
N LEU A 440 7.40 -8.03 -12.12
CA LEU A 440 6.79 -8.06 -13.44
C LEU A 440 5.66 -9.11 -13.51
N HIS A 441 5.83 -10.28 -12.90
CA HIS A 441 4.78 -11.31 -12.89
C HIS A 441 3.49 -10.82 -12.22
N GLN A 442 3.58 -10.19 -11.04
CA GLN A 442 2.42 -9.65 -10.33
C GLN A 442 1.70 -8.58 -11.16
N ARG A 443 2.46 -7.73 -11.86
CA ARG A 443 1.92 -6.71 -12.75
C ARG A 443 1.23 -7.32 -13.97
N LEU A 444 1.84 -8.30 -14.62
CA LEU A 444 1.24 -9.01 -15.76
C LEU A 444 -0.03 -9.77 -15.35
N GLU A 445 -0.07 -10.32 -14.15
CA GLU A 445 -1.26 -10.97 -13.61
C GLU A 445 -2.42 -9.99 -13.42
N ARG A 446 -2.15 -8.79 -12.92
CA ARG A 446 -3.16 -7.72 -12.78
C ARG A 446 -3.62 -7.19 -14.13
N ILE A 447 -2.71 -7.03 -15.08
CA ILE A 447 -3.04 -6.70 -16.48
C ILE A 447 -3.95 -7.78 -17.05
N HIS A 448 -3.55 -9.05 -16.98
CA HIS A 448 -4.35 -10.18 -17.46
C HIS A 448 -5.75 -10.19 -16.83
N TYR A 449 -5.84 -9.98 -15.52
CA TYR A 449 -7.13 -9.91 -14.82
C TYR A 449 -7.97 -8.74 -15.29
N GLY A 450 -7.39 -7.55 -15.51
CA GLY A 450 -8.14 -6.42 -16.05
C GLY A 450 -8.63 -6.64 -17.48
N LEU A 451 -7.83 -7.30 -18.32
CA LEU A 451 -8.20 -7.60 -19.70
C LEU A 451 -9.29 -8.67 -19.79
N THR A 452 -9.24 -9.70 -18.96
CA THR A 452 -10.10 -10.90 -19.08
C THR A 452 -11.16 -11.05 -17.99
N GLY A 453 -11.04 -10.27 -16.91
CA GLY A 453 -11.79 -10.43 -15.67
C GLY A 453 -11.52 -11.73 -14.91
N THR A 454 -10.48 -12.49 -15.30
CA THR A 454 -10.07 -13.73 -14.63
C THR A 454 -8.56 -13.84 -14.50
N GLY A 455 -8.10 -14.57 -13.48
CA GLY A 455 -6.68 -14.94 -13.38
C GLY A 455 -6.30 -15.90 -14.49
N ARG A 456 -5.00 -15.99 -14.80
CA ARG A 456 -4.48 -16.99 -15.73
C ARG A 456 -4.89 -18.38 -15.24
N LYS A 457 -5.64 -19.12 -16.06
CA LYS A 457 -6.00 -20.49 -15.73
C LYS A 457 -4.76 -21.37 -15.91
N SER A 458 -4.42 -22.14 -14.88
CA SER A 458 -3.64 -23.38 -15.07
C SER A 458 -4.23 -24.12 -16.27
N SER A 459 -3.39 -24.65 -17.15
CA SER A 459 -3.68 -25.16 -18.51
C SER A 459 -4.75 -26.27 -18.62
N THR A 460 -5.52 -26.53 -17.56
CA THR A 460 -6.51 -27.60 -17.40
C THR A 460 -7.92 -27.10 -17.09
N ALA A 461 -8.19 -25.78 -17.00
CA ALA A 461 -9.53 -25.28 -16.69
C ALA A 461 -10.24 -24.67 -17.91
N VAL A 462 -11.43 -25.19 -18.22
CA VAL A 462 -12.40 -24.69 -19.23
C VAL A 462 -12.50 -23.16 -19.16
N PRO A 463 -12.42 -22.41 -20.27
CA PRO A 463 -12.52 -20.95 -20.26
C PRO A 463 -13.84 -20.50 -19.62
N PRO A 464 -13.85 -19.38 -18.86
CA PRO A 464 -15.08 -18.89 -18.25
C PRO A 464 -16.10 -18.62 -19.36
N THR A 465 -17.32 -19.11 -19.20
CA THR A 465 -18.41 -18.95 -20.17
C THR A 465 -18.91 -17.51 -20.30
N ASP A 466 -18.59 -16.65 -19.33
CA ASP A 466 -18.95 -15.23 -19.32
C ASP A 466 -17.68 -14.39 -19.49
N ALA A 467 -17.55 -13.69 -20.62
CA ALA A 467 -16.47 -12.73 -20.82
C ALA A 467 -16.59 -11.61 -19.77
N LYS A 468 -15.50 -11.35 -19.02
CA LYS A 468 -15.39 -10.26 -18.05
C LYS A 468 -14.22 -9.34 -18.41
N GLY A 469 -14.05 -8.27 -17.65
CA GLY A 469 -12.98 -7.29 -17.89
C GLY A 469 -13.14 -6.59 -19.24
N LEU A 470 -12.02 -6.14 -19.82
CA LEU A 470 -12.03 -5.42 -21.09
C LEU A 470 -12.59 -6.26 -22.25
N MET A 471 -12.35 -7.58 -22.27
CA MET A 471 -12.90 -8.48 -23.31
C MET A 471 -14.41 -8.43 -23.43
N ALA A 472 -15.11 -8.19 -22.32
CA ALA A 472 -16.56 -8.10 -22.31
C ALA A 472 -17.05 -6.90 -23.15
N MET A 473 -16.26 -5.82 -23.21
CA MET A 473 -16.63 -4.55 -23.86
C MET A 473 -16.49 -4.55 -25.38
N LEU A 474 -15.84 -5.58 -25.94
CA LEU A 474 -15.42 -5.56 -27.35
C LEU A 474 -16.39 -6.35 -28.24
N ASP A 475 -16.52 -5.89 -29.48
CA ASP A 475 -17.07 -6.70 -30.56
C ASP A 475 -16.14 -7.88 -30.89
N ASP A 476 -16.58 -8.82 -31.72
CA ASP A 476 -15.80 -10.03 -32.01
C ASP A 476 -14.45 -9.73 -32.68
N ALA A 477 -14.39 -8.66 -33.48
CA ALA A 477 -13.15 -8.17 -34.07
C ALA A 477 -12.18 -7.63 -33.01
N GLY A 478 -12.66 -6.79 -32.08
CA GLY A 478 -11.89 -6.28 -30.95
C GLY A 478 -11.45 -7.38 -30.00
N LYS A 479 -12.32 -8.35 -29.69
CA LYS A 479 -11.99 -9.54 -28.88
C LYS A 479 -10.84 -10.33 -29.50
N SER A 480 -10.85 -10.53 -30.82
CA SER A 480 -9.77 -11.25 -31.52
C SER A 480 -8.42 -10.53 -31.36
N LYS A 481 -8.39 -9.20 -31.57
CA LYS A 481 -7.17 -8.40 -31.36
C LYS A 481 -6.72 -8.41 -29.89
N LEU A 482 -7.65 -8.30 -28.94
CA LEU A 482 -7.31 -8.33 -27.52
C LEU A 482 -6.82 -9.71 -27.08
N THR A 483 -7.33 -10.79 -27.69
CA THR A 483 -6.85 -12.15 -27.46
C THR A 483 -5.39 -12.32 -27.86
N ASP A 484 -4.93 -11.65 -28.93
CA ASP A 484 -3.50 -11.63 -29.28
C ASP A 484 -2.65 -10.96 -28.21
N VAL A 485 -3.11 -9.82 -27.65
CA VAL A 485 -2.44 -9.16 -26.52
C VAL A 485 -2.37 -10.08 -25.30
N ILE A 486 -3.47 -10.75 -24.95
CA ILE A 486 -3.54 -11.68 -23.81
C ILE A 486 -2.55 -12.82 -24.00
N LYS A 487 -2.51 -13.47 -25.17
CA LYS A 487 -1.56 -14.56 -25.46
C LYS A 487 -0.11 -14.11 -25.33
N LYS A 488 0.22 -12.88 -25.73
CA LYS A 488 1.57 -12.32 -25.58
C LYS A 488 1.91 -12.03 -24.11
N VAL A 489 0.95 -11.56 -23.32
CA VAL A 489 1.09 -11.42 -21.86
C VAL A 489 1.35 -12.77 -21.20
N GLU A 490 0.56 -13.79 -21.52
CA GLU A 490 0.75 -15.16 -21.00
C GLU A 490 2.11 -15.74 -21.40
N SER A 491 2.54 -15.54 -22.66
CA SER A 491 3.85 -15.96 -23.15
C SER A 491 5.00 -15.30 -22.38
N LEU A 492 4.87 -14.02 -22.04
CA LEU A 492 5.85 -13.32 -21.20
C LEU A 492 5.85 -13.86 -19.76
N GLN A 493 4.68 -14.20 -19.20
CA GLN A 493 4.63 -14.86 -17.89
C GLN A 493 5.31 -16.23 -17.92
N ASP A 494 5.17 -17.00 -19.00
CA ASP A 494 5.88 -18.28 -19.18
C ASP A 494 7.39 -18.08 -19.28
N GLU A 495 7.84 -17.09 -20.04
CA GLU A 495 9.25 -16.73 -20.13
C GLU A 495 9.83 -16.38 -18.76
N LEU A 496 9.10 -15.57 -17.98
CA LEU A 496 9.48 -15.21 -16.61
C LEU A 496 9.48 -16.40 -15.66
N ASN A 497 8.75 -17.48 -15.94
CA ASN A 497 8.67 -18.66 -15.08
C ASN A 497 9.75 -19.71 -15.41
N LYS A 498 10.57 -19.50 -16.45
CA LYS A 498 11.69 -20.40 -16.76
C LYS A 498 12.77 -20.36 -15.68
N GLU A 499 13.23 -21.55 -15.31
CA GLU A 499 14.32 -21.76 -14.33
C GLU A 499 15.68 -21.23 -14.83
N THR A 500 15.82 -21.06 -16.15
CA THR A 500 17.04 -20.60 -16.84
C THR A 500 17.35 -19.11 -16.65
N LEU A 501 16.43 -18.32 -16.06
CA LEU A 501 16.66 -16.90 -15.77
C LEU A 501 17.50 -16.73 -14.49
N THR A 502 18.82 -16.75 -14.62
CA THR A 502 19.76 -16.73 -13.49
C THR A 502 20.39 -15.35 -13.21
N SER A 503 20.20 -14.35 -14.08
CA SER A 503 20.76 -13.01 -13.94
C SER A 503 19.75 -11.90 -14.32
N ILE A 504 19.98 -10.68 -13.83
CA ILE A 504 19.16 -9.50 -14.18
C ILE A 504 19.26 -9.18 -15.68
N ASP A 505 20.45 -9.32 -16.26
CA ASP A 505 20.63 -9.18 -17.70
C ASP A 505 19.84 -10.22 -18.49
N GLY A 506 19.81 -11.47 -18.01
CA GLY A 506 18.98 -12.52 -18.59
C GLY A 506 17.49 -12.17 -18.54
N VAL A 507 16.99 -11.68 -17.40
CA VAL A 507 15.60 -11.19 -17.25
C VAL A 507 15.32 -10.04 -18.22
N ARG A 508 16.24 -9.08 -18.36
CA ARG A 508 16.08 -7.96 -19.28
C ARG A 508 16.01 -8.43 -20.73
N VAL A 509 16.97 -9.24 -21.20
CA VAL A 509 17.01 -9.73 -22.58
C VAL A 509 15.77 -10.56 -22.89
N ALA A 510 15.39 -11.46 -21.98
CA ALA A 510 14.22 -12.32 -22.14
C ALA A 510 12.90 -11.53 -22.18
N THR A 511 12.81 -10.39 -21.48
CA THR A 511 11.58 -9.58 -21.43
C THR A 511 11.49 -8.51 -22.52
N ARG A 512 12.62 -8.03 -23.07
CA ARG A 512 12.66 -6.87 -23.99
C ARG A 512 11.82 -7.08 -25.25
N ARG A 513 12.00 -8.21 -25.94
CA ARG A 513 11.26 -8.51 -27.18
C ARG A 513 9.78 -8.79 -26.92
N PRO A 514 9.39 -9.65 -25.95
CA PRO A 514 7.99 -9.84 -25.60
C PRO A 514 7.28 -8.56 -25.19
N VAL A 515 7.93 -7.70 -24.39
CA VAL A 515 7.37 -6.40 -24.00
C VAL A 515 7.12 -5.52 -25.23
N PHE A 516 8.08 -5.43 -26.15
CA PHE A 516 7.90 -4.72 -27.41
C PHE A 516 6.72 -5.27 -28.22
N ASP A 517 6.62 -6.59 -28.36
CA ASP A 517 5.55 -7.23 -29.13
C ASP A 517 4.15 -7.00 -28.50
N ILE A 518 4.05 -6.97 -27.16
CA ILE A 518 2.82 -6.58 -26.46
C ILE A 518 2.46 -5.14 -26.78
N LYS A 519 3.42 -4.20 -26.71
CA LYS A 519 3.18 -2.78 -27.03
C LYS A 519 2.73 -2.57 -28.48
N GLN A 520 3.30 -3.31 -29.43
CA GLN A 520 2.89 -3.25 -30.84
C GLN A 520 1.47 -3.78 -31.04
N ALA A 521 1.14 -4.91 -30.41
CA ALA A 521 -0.22 -5.47 -30.45
C ALA A 521 -1.26 -4.49 -29.86
N ILE A 522 -0.91 -3.82 -28.76
CA ILE A 522 -1.73 -2.76 -28.17
C ILE A 522 -1.89 -1.57 -29.14
N THR A 523 -0.80 -1.11 -29.75
CA THR A 523 -0.81 0.03 -30.68
C THR A 523 -1.69 -0.26 -31.91
N ALA A 524 -1.72 -1.51 -32.39
CA ALA A 524 -2.62 -1.95 -33.46
C ALA A 524 -4.12 -1.90 -33.07
N ILE A 525 -4.44 -1.83 -31.77
CA ILE A 525 -5.81 -1.69 -31.27
C ILE A 525 -6.19 -0.21 -31.11
N ILE A 526 -5.34 0.58 -30.44
CA ILE A 526 -5.67 1.98 -30.08
C ILE A 526 -5.25 3.03 -31.12
N GLY A 527 -4.47 2.63 -32.13
CA GLY A 527 -3.84 3.54 -33.10
C GLY A 527 -2.52 4.11 -32.58
N ASP A 528 -1.70 4.61 -33.52
CA ASP A 528 -0.42 5.26 -33.18
C ASP A 528 -0.71 6.59 -32.47
N ASP A 529 -0.20 6.77 -31.27
CA ASP A 529 -0.39 7.97 -30.42
C ASP A 529 0.57 9.11 -30.79
N GLY A 530 1.36 8.93 -31.87
CA GLY A 530 2.39 9.87 -32.29
C GLY A 530 3.63 9.87 -31.38
N SER A 531 3.70 8.94 -30.40
CA SER A 531 4.94 8.67 -29.69
C SER A 531 5.94 8.07 -30.68
N LYS A 532 7.22 8.46 -30.59
CA LYS A 532 8.28 7.99 -31.50
C LYS A 532 8.16 6.47 -31.67
N LYS A 533 8.05 5.99 -32.91
CA LYS A 533 8.10 4.55 -33.22
C LYS A 533 9.29 3.96 -32.47
N ASP A 534 9.01 3.13 -31.47
CA ASP A 534 10.04 2.36 -30.82
C ASP A 534 10.69 1.52 -31.92
N ALA A 535 11.98 1.74 -32.15
CA ALA A 535 12.73 0.87 -33.03
C ALA A 535 12.64 -0.56 -32.47
N PRO A 536 12.40 -1.58 -33.31
CA PRO A 536 12.42 -2.95 -32.85
C PRO A 536 13.75 -3.20 -32.11
N PRO A 537 13.73 -3.87 -30.94
CA PRO A 537 14.95 -4.21 -30.24
C PRO A 537 15.83 -5.04 -31.18
N ASP A 538 17.11 -4.65 -31.28
CA ASP A 538 18.08 -5.28 -32.18
C ASP A 538 18.07 -6.79 -31.96
N SER A 539 17.66 -7.54 -32.99
CA SER A 539 17.57 -9.00 -32.93
C SER A 539 18.96 -9.57 -33.07
N GLY A 540 19.66 -9.72 -31.94
CA GLY A 540 20.90 -10.47 -31.86
C GLY A 540 22.15 -9.69 -32.29
N LYS A 541 22.87 -9.16 -31.29
CA LYS A 541 24.30 -9.47 -31.22
C LYS A 541 24.47 -10.37 -30.01
N ASP A 542 24.74 -11.64 -30.28
CA ASP A 542 25.31 -12.54 -29.29
C ASP A 542 26.59 -11.89 -28.74
N PRO A 543 26.84 -11.88 -27.42
CA PRO A 543 28.10 -11.38 -26.86
C PRO A 543 29.25 -12.39 -27.03
N LEU A 544 29.29 -13.12 -28.14
CA LEU A 544 30.26 -14.19 -28.41
C LEU A 544 30.66 -14.23 -29.89
N ASP A 545 31.16 -13.12 -30.43
CA ASP A 545 32.16 -13.18 -31.51
C ASP A 545 32.91 -11.84 -31.64
N ASP A 546 33.59 -11.43 -30.57
CA ASP A 546 34.71 -10.49 -30.73
C ASP A 546 35.87 -11.30 -31.32
N GLY A 547 35.81 -11.45 -32.64
CA GLY A 547 36.81 -12.09 -33.45
C GLY A 547 38.20 -11.66 -32.99
N PHE A 548 39.01 -12.67 -32.70
CA PHE A 548 40.44 -12.57 -32.46
C PHE A 548 41.13 -12.16 -33.78
N GLY A 549 40.87 -10.94 -34.23
CA GLY A 549 41.57 -10.25 -35.31
C GLY A 549 42.70 -9.43 -34.71
N GLY A 550 43.69 -10.13 -34.14
CA GLY A 550 44.94 -9.51 -33.70
C GLY A 550 45.70 -8.97 -34.91
N ALA A 551 45.54 -7.67 -35.16
CA ALA A 551 46.49 -6.90 -35.97
C ALA A 551 47.64 -6.44 -35.06
N GLY A 552 48.84 -6.95 -35.35
CA GLY A 552 50.13 -6.51 -34.82
C GLY A 552 51.13 -7.65 -35.01
N GLY A 553 52.26 -7.54 -35.69
CA GLY A 553 52.97 -6.45 -36.35
C GLY A 553 54.39 -6.98 -36.66
N ASN A 554 55.10 -6.34 -37.61
CA ASN A 554 56.53 -6.47 -37.92
C ASN A 554 57.06 -7.84 -38.41
N GLU A 555 57.09 -8.03 -39.73
CA GLU A 555 58.29 -7.94 -40.61
C GLU A 555 57.86 -7.89 -42.08
#